data_AF-A0A4V1IT83-F1
#
_entry.id   AF-A0A4V1IT83-F1
#
_cell.length_a   1.000
_cell.length_b   1.000
_cell.length_c   1.000
_cell.angle_alpha   90.00
_cell.angle_beta   90.00
_cell.angle_gamma   90.00
#
_symmetry.space_group_name_H-M   'P 1'
#
loop_
_entity.id
_entity.type
_entity.pdbx_description
1 polymer ?
#
loop_
_entity_poly.entity_id
_entity_poly.type
_entity_poly.pdbx_seq_one_letter_code
_entity_poly.pdbx_strand_id
1 'polypeptide(L)'
;MSVSVGNADFRAMPTNPNARVTGVHESLLQECEKDIIWYRDNFFGRPHANYIAAESARGPLAISVILSGDTYKALIRTTQGAERLSVPAASVPVPLLRRLFGLGPCMPTLINAFSTSLPVANLRACRDPALPNELLAVEERQVIRSYKFGVTYLAPGQTTEEEMFANKHENASPAFKQFLNFLGETIELRNWKSYRAGLDVSGSNNTGTHSVYTKWQGYEVMFHVSTLLPHNPSDRQQLERKRHIGNDIVVIIFQEDATPFQLTTLTSHQNHIVAVVQPHGANQYRLSLYTKNGVPTFTPELPEPAVIGRDAISRDFFLHKLVNGERASYKSPSFAPKISRTRGVLLWEVASKYLK
;
A
#
# COMPACT_ATOMS: atom_id res chain seq x y z
N MET A 1 28.87 0.09 2.86
CA MET A 1 27.65 -0.67 2.48
C MET A 1 28.03 -1.56 1.31
N SER A 2 27.63 -2.83 1.30
CA SER A 2 27.91 -3.73 0.17
C SER A 2 27.00 -3.46 -1.03
N VAL A 3 25.85 -2.84 -0.83
CA VAL A 3 24.93 -2.52 -1.93
C VAL A 3 25.12 -1.09 -2.42
N SER A 4 25.32 -0.93 -3.73
CA SER A 4 25.45 0.35 -4.40
C SER A 4 24.27 0.59 -5.34
N VAL A 5 23.80 1.83 -5.40
CA VAL A 5 22.74 2.26 -6.32
C VAL A 5 23.29 2.43 -7.74
N GLY A 6 24.56 2.82 -7.90
CA GLY A 6 25.12 3.17 -9.22
C GLY A 6 24.26 4.21 -9.94
N ASN A 7 23.97 3.96 -11.22
CA ASN A 7 23.05 4.78 -12.03
C ASN A 7 21.60 4.29 -11.98
N ALA A 8 21.24 3.39 -11.05
CA ALA A 8 19.88 2.89 -10.95
C ALA A 8 18.95 4.00 -10.46
N ASP A 9 17.68 3.93 -10.86
CA ASP A 9 16.63 4.88 -10.44
C ASP A 9 16.17 4.64 -8.99
N PHE A 10 17.09 4.32 -8.09
CA PHE A 10 16.84 4.07 -6.68
C PHE A 10 17.56 5.10 -5.81
N ARG A 11 17.11 5.25 -4.58
CA ARG A 11 17.80 6.00 -3.53
C ARG A 11 17.76 5.21 -2.23
N ALA A 12 18.85 5.24 -1.48
CA ALA A 12 18.89 4.66 -0.14
C ALA A 12 17.95 5.44 0.79
N MET A 13 17.21 4.74 1.63
CA MET A 13 16.45 5.35 2.71
C MET A 13 17.38 5.79 3.84
N PRO A 14 17.20 7.00 4.40
CA PRO A 14 17.97 7.46 5.53
C PRO A 14 17.65 6.64 6.80
N THR A 15 18.64 6.52 7.67
CA THR A 15 18.49 6.06 9.06
C THR A 15 18.25 7.25 9.98
N ASN A 16 17.65 6.99 11.15
CA ASN A 16 17.43 7.98 12.19
C ASN A 16 17.95 7.45 13.54
N PRO A 17 18.89 8.14 14.22
CA PRO A 17 19.39 7.75 15.54
C PRO A 17 18.34 7.77 16.64
N ASN A 18 17.22 8.47 16.45
CA ASN A 18 16.09 8.52 17.37
C ASN A 18 15.02 7.46 17.08
N ALA A 19 15.07 6.80 15.92
CA ALA A 19 14.14 5.72 15.61
C ALA A 19 14.44 4.48 16.46
N ARG A 20 13.40 3.74 16.80
CA ARG A 20 13.47 2.54 17.64
C ARG A 20 12.68 1.42 16.97
N VAL A 21 13.15 0.19 17.16
CA VAL A 21 12.42 -1.02 16.77
C VAL A 21 11.43 -1.30 17.91
N THR A 22 10.21 -0.79 17.76
CA THR A 22 9.12 -1.03 18.70
C THR A 22 8.06 -1.89 18.02
N GLY A 23 7.45 -2.83 18.76
CA GLY A 23 6.25 -3.50 18.30
C GLY A 23 5.17 -2.44 18.14
N VAL A 24 4.47 -2.42 17.01
CA VAL A 24 3.65 -1.26 16.70
C VAL A 24 2.24 -1.43 17.24
N HIS A 25 1.85 -0.54 18.16
CA HIS A 25 0.46 -0.37 18.58
C HIS A 25 -0.36 0.13 17.39
N GLU A 26 -1.40 -0.62 16.98
CA GLU A 26 -2.64 -0.35 16.20
C GLU A 26 -2.79 0.87 15.24
N SER A 27 -1.92 1.87 15.24
CA SER A 27 -2.01 3.13 14.50
C SER A 27 -1.62 3.05 13.02
N LEU A 28 -1.48 1.83 12.48
CA LEU A 28 -0.87 1.54 11.19
C LEU A 28 -1.84 1.06 10.12
N LEU A 29 -3.04 0.69 10.56
CA LEU A 29 -4.18 0.82 9.69
C LEU A 29 -4.22 2.27 9.22
N GLN A 30 -4.88 2.50 8.09
CA GLN A 30 -5.48 3.79 7.82
C GLN A 30 -4.55 4.85 7.12
N GLU A 31 -4.48 4.84 5.78
CA GLU A 31 -4.78 6.07 5.02
C GLU A 31 -6.17 5.92 4.42
N CYS A 32 -6.37 4.94 3.54
CA CYS A 32 -7.69 4.63 2.97
C CYS A 32 -8.70 4.10 4.00
N GLU A 33 -8.27 3.30 4.98
CA GLU A 33 -9.17 2.86 6.06
C GLU A 33 -9.54 4.01 7.02
N LYS A 34 -8.75 5.12 7.06
CA LYS A 34 -9.07 6.28 7.92
C LYS A 34 -10.32 6.94 7.40
N ASP A 35 -10.45 7.04 6.07
CA ASP A 35 -11.59 7.72 5.44
C ASP A 35 -12.87 6.93 5.69
N ILE A 36 -12.79 5.61 5.55
CA ILE A 36 -13.90 4.68 5.83
C ILE A 36 -14.34 4.78 7.29
N ILE A 37 -13.40 4.70 8.22
CA ILE A 37 -13.69 4.76 9.67
C ILE A 37 -14.22 6.15 10.02
N TRP A 38 -13.61 7.21 9.50
CA TRP A 38 -14.08 8.57 9.72
C TRP A 38 -15.49 8.80 9.18
N TYR A 39 -15.81 8.27 8.00
CA TYR A 39 -17.16 8.32 7.44
C TYR A 39 -18.17 7.57 8.32
N ARG A 40 -17.80 6.37 8.79
CA ARG A 40 -18.61 5.59 9.73
C ARG A 40 -18.90 6.33 11.03
N ASP A 41 -17.87 6.91 11.65
CA ASP A 41 -17.99 7.56 12.95
C ASP A 41 -18.77 8.87 12.89
N ASN A 42 -18.62 9.64 11.80
CA ASN A 42 -19.13 11.01 11.71
C ASN A 42 -20.41 11.13 10.87
N PHE A 43 -20.68 10.24 9.92
CA PHE A 43 -21.77 10.40 8.95
C PHE A 43 -22.74 9.22 8.94
N PHE A 44 -22.20 8.00 8.96
CA PHE A 44 -23.02 6.79 8.82
C PHE A 44 -24.02 6.65 9.97
N GLY A 45 -25.26 6.30 9.66
CA GLY A 45 -26.36 6.26 10.63
C GLY A 45 -26.86 7.62 11.12
N ARG A 46 -26.27 8.74 10.66
CA ARG A 46 -26.69 10.11 11.00
C ARG A 46 -27.26 10.84 9.79
N PRO A 47 -28.25 11.72 9.94
CA PRO A 47 -28.71 12.59 8.86
C PRO A 47 -27.58 13.50 8.36
N HIS A 48 -27.24 13.39 7.08
CA HIS A 48 -26.20 14.20 6.43
C HIS A 48 -26.56 14.42 4.96
N ALA A 49 -25.98 15.46 4.35
CA ALA A 49 -26.20 15.77 2.94
C ALA A 49 -25.13 15.09 2.07
N ASN A 50 -25.52 14.56 0.92
CA ASN A 50 -24.60 14.07 -0.10
C ASN A 50 -24.77 14.86 -1.40
N TYR A 51 -23.65 15.23 -1.99
CA TYR A 51 -23.58 15.92 -3.28
C TYR A 51 -22.69 15.12 -4.22
N ILE A 52 -23.16 14.87 -5.43
CA ILE A 52 -22.43 14.06 -6.42
C ILE A 52 -22.32 14.81 -7.74
N ALA A 53 -21.25 14.52 -8.49
CA ALA A 53 -21.10 14.93 -9.88
C ALA A 53 -20.40 13.82 -10.67
N ALA A 54 -20.99 13.40 -11.78
CA ALA A 54 -20.36 12.44 -12.70
C ALA A 54 -19.26 13.11 -13.55
N GLU A 55 -19.46 14.38 -13.89
CA GLU A 55 -18.55 15.15 -14.75
C GLU A 55 -18.22 16.51 -14.12
N SER A 56 -16.92 16.82 -14.02
CA SER A 56 -16.42 18.10 -13.53
C SER A 56 -14.96 18.33 -13.95
N ALA A 57 -14.44 19.53 -13.74
CA ALA A 57 -13.01 19.84 -13.95
C ALA A 57 -12.05 18.98 -13.10
N ARG A 58 -12.52 18.37 -11.99
CA ARG A 58 -11.74 17.45 -11.15
C ARG A 58 -12.07 15.96 -11.43
N GLY A 59 -12.84 15.69 -12.48
CA GLY A 59 -13.43 14.38 -12.75
C GLY A 59 -14.68 14.12 -11.88
N PRO A 60 -15.14 12.86 -11.78
CA PRO A 60 -16.27 12.50 -10.92
C PRO A 60 -15.94 12.74 -9.44
N LEU A 61 -16.93 13.18 -8.66
CA LEU A 61 -16.77 13.47 -7.24
C LEU A 61 -18.03 13.18 -6.42
N ALA A 62 -17.81 12.90 -5.14
CA ALA A 62 -18.87 12.74 -4.15
C ALA A 62 -18.48 13.47 -2.85
N ILE A 63 -19.37 14.30 -2.31
CA ILE A 63 -19.15 15.09 -1.11
C ILE A 63 -20.24 14.76 -0.09
N SER A 64 -19.83 14.29 1.08
CA SER A 64 -20.72 14.12 2.23
C SER A 64 -20.50 15.26 3.21
N VAL A 65 -21.56 15.92 3.67
CA VAL A 65 -21.49 17.06 4.59
C VAL A 65 -22.44 16.87 5.77
N ILE A 66 -21.94 17.07 6.98
CA ILE A 66 -22.72 17.01 8.21
C ILE A 66 -22.40 18.20 9.12
N LEU A 67 -23.41 18.73 9.80
CA LEU A 67 -23.23 19.66 10.91
C LEU A 67 -23.15 18.84 12.22
N SER A 68 -22.02 18.93 12.93
CA SER A 68 -21.76 18.20 14.17
C SER A 68 -21.40 19.21 15.26
N GLY A 69 -22.36 19.49 16.15
CA GLY A 69 -22.27 20.64 17.06
C GLY A 69 -22.16 21.94 16.25
N ASP A 70 -21.13 22.74 16.53
CA ASP A 70 -20.89 24.02 15.87
C ASP A 70 -19.88 23.92 14.72
N THR A 71 -19.68 22.72 14.15
CA THR A 71 -18.70 22.49 13.09
C THR A 71 -19.32 21.73 11.93
N TYR A 72 -19.21 22.28 10.72
CA TYR A 72 -19.49 21.55 9.50
C TYR A 72 -18.28 20.67 9.16
N LYS A 73 -18.52 19.38 8.93
CA LYS A 73 -17.53 18.41 8.48
C LYS A 73 -17.87 17.96 7.07
N ALA A 74 -16.88 17.88 6.20
CA ALA A 74 -17.02 17.36 4.84
C ALA A 74 -16.03 16.25 4.54
N LEU A 75 -16.52 15.18 3.91
CA LEU A 75 -15.70 14.18 3.22
C LEU A 75 -15.84 14.39 1.71
N ILE A 76 -14.77 14.88 1.07
CA ILE A 76 -14.75 15.12 -0.38
C ILE A 76 -13.98 13.98 -1.05
N ARG A 77 -14.67 13.16 -1.81
CA ARG A 77 -14.11 12.03 -2.56
C ARG A 77 -13.83 12.46 -3.99
N THR A 78 -12.58 12.32 -4.41
CA THR A 78 -12.12 12.69 -5.75
C THR A 78 -11.32 11.57 -6.39
N THR A 79 -11.02 11.72 -7.68
CA THR A 79 -10.12 10.82 -8.41
C THR A 79 -8.72 10.74 -7.78
N GLN A 80 -8.25 11.80 -7.10
CA GLN A 80 -6.93 11.85 -6.49
C GLN A 80 -6.90 11.29 -5.05
N GLY A 81 -8.05 11.17 -4.41
CA GLY A 81 -8.19 10.69 -3.04
C GLY A 81 -9.33 11.38 -2.31
N ALA A 82 -9.46 11.09 -1.03
CA ALA A 82 -10.42 11.75 -0.17
C ALA A 82 -9.76 12.91 0.61
N GLU A 83 -10.50 13.99 0.78
CA GLU A 83 -10.12 15.15 1.58
C GLU A 83 -11.13 15.30 2.73
N ARG A 84 -10.63 15.45 3.96
CA ARG A 84 -11.46 15.71 5.14
C ARG A 84 -11.30 17.16 5.53
N LEU A 85 -12.39 17.90 5.46
CA LEU A 85 -12.41 19.32 5.78
C LEU A 85 -13.37 19.58 6.93
N SER A 86 -13.06 20.58 7.74
CA SER A 86 -13.90 21.03 8.85
C SER A 86 -13.87 22.54 8.92
N VAL A 87 -15.04 23.15 9.04
CA VAL A 87 -15.19 24.61 9.15
C VAL A 87 -16.15 24.96 10.27
N PRO A 88 -15.87 25.98 11.10
CA PRO A 88 -16.81 26.45 12.10
C PRO A 88 -18.13 26.89 11.46
N ALA A 89 -19.26 26.53 12.07
CA ALA A 89 -20.58 26.92 11.54
C ALA A 89 -20.76 28.44 11.50
N ALA A 90 -20.14 29.15 12.45
CA ALA A 90 -20.14 30.60 12.52
C ALA A 90 -19.40 31.28 11.36
N SER A 91 -18.45 30.60 10.70
CA SER A 91 -17.70 31.16 9.56
C SER A 91 -18.41 30.95 8.22
N VAL A 92 -19.53 30.22 8.19
CA VAL A 92 -20.29 29.97 6.96
C VAL A 92 -21.42 31.00 6.84
N PRO A 93 -21.41 31.90 5.85
CA PRO A 93 -22.43 32.92 5.74
C PRO A 93 -23.79 32.29 5.42
N VAL A 94 -24.82 32.74 6.13
CA VAL A 94 -26.22 32.32 5.90
C VAL A 94 -27.01 33.55 5.43
N PRO A 95 -27.61 33.53 4.23
CA PRO A 95 -28.45 34.63 3.76
C PRO A 95 -29.54 34.99 4.77
N LEU A 96 -29.78 36.29 4.98
CA LEU A 96 -30.67 36.80 6.03
C LEU A 96 -32.06 36.14 5.99
N LEU A 97 -32.64 36.01 4.79
CA LEU A 97 -33.94 35.37 4.59
C LEU A 97 -33.95 33.92 5.06
N ARG A 98 -32.90 33.14 4.77
CA ARG A 98 -32.81 31.73 5.22
C ARG A 98 -32.65 31.64 6.73
N ARG A 99 -31.84 32.53 7.31
CA ARG A 99 -31.67 32.62 8.76
C ARG A 99 -32.99 32.93 9.47
N LEU A 100 -33.80 33.84 8.93
CA LEU A 100 -35.13 34.18 9.44
C LEU A 100 -36.10 32.98 9.43
N PHE A 101 -35.96 32.06 8.46
CA PHE A 101 -36.73 30.82 8.38
C PHE A 101 -36.09 29.63 9.10
N GLY A 102 -35.03 29.83 9.89
CA GLY A 102 -34.32 28.74 10.57
C GLY A 102 -33.62 27.76 9.62
N LEU A 103 -33.41 28.14 8.36
CA LEU A 103 -32.73 27.31 7.35
C LEU A 103 -31.22 27.54 7.39
N GLY A 104 -30.47 26.46 7.20
CA GLY A 104 -29.02 26.51 7.04
C GLY A 104 -28.54 27.18 5.73
N PRO A 105 -27.22 27.27 5.54
CA PRO A 105 -26.60 27.83 4.33
C PRO A 105 -27.04 27.09 3.07
N CYS A 106 -27.00 27.76 1.92
CA CYS A 106 -27.24 27.08 0.64
C CYS A 106 -25.99 26.27 0.24
N MET A 107 -26.19 25.27 -0.62
CA MET A 107 -25.12 24.36 -1.05
C MET A 107 -23.89 25.10 -1.59
N PRO A 108 -24.00 26.08 -2.52
CA PRO A 108 -22.84 26.80 -3.02
C PRO A 108 -22.02 27.49 -1.94
N THR A 109 -22.68 28.18 -1.01
CA THR A 109 -22.01 28.88 0.09
C THR A 109 -21.32 27.91 1.03
N LEU A 110 -21.96 26.78 1.35
CA LEU A 110 -21.38 25.77 2.22
C LEU A 110 -20.17 25.08 1.58
N ILE A 111 -20.27 24.67 0.31
CA ILE A 111 -19.17 24.01 -0.40
C ILE A 111 -17.99 24.97 -0.60
N ASN A 112 -18.24 26.23 -0.95
CA ASN A 112 -17.18 27.25 -1.08
C ASN A 112 -16.49 27.57 0.25
N ALA A 113 -17.19 27.46 1.39
CA ALA A 113 -16.58 27.62 2.69
C ALA A 113 -15.55 26.52 3.00
N PHE A 114 -15.76 25.30 2.49
CA PHE A 114 -14.78 24.23 2.59
C PHE A 114 -13.61 24.43 1.63
N SER A 115 -13.89 24.69 0.35
CA SER A 115 -12.86 24.94 -0.66
C SER A 115 -13.44 25.63 -1.88
N THR A 116 -12.79 26.71 -2.31
CA THR A 116 -13.17 27.49 -3.51
C THR A 116 -12.80 26.80 -4.83
N SER A 117 -11.98 25.75 -4.79
CA SER A 117 -11.56 25.00 -5.99
C SER A 117 -12.56 23.91 -6.40
N LEU A 118 -13.65 23.73 -5.64
CA LEU A 118 -14.65 22.71 -5.94
C LEU A 118 -15.60 23.16 -7.06
N PRO A 119 -15.94 22.26 -8.00
CA PRO A 119 -16.80 22.58 -9.15
C PRO A 119 -18.29 22.59 -8.74
N VAL A 120 -18.68 23.61 -7.98
CA VAL A 120 -20.03 23.75 -7.38
C VAL A 120 -21.15 23.65 -8.42
N ALA A 121 -20.94 24.19 -9.63
CA ALA A 121 -21.95 24.18 -10.69
C ALA A 121 -22.34 22.76 -11.16
N ASN A 122 -21.42 21.80 -11.03
CA ASN A 122 -21.62 20.41 -11.45
C ASN A 122 -22.27 19.56 -10.36
N LEU A 123 -22.22 20.00 -9.10
CA LEU A 123 -22.76 19.26 -7.97
C LEU A 123 -24.29 19.20 -8.00
N ARG A 124 -24.84 18.04 -7.69
CA ARG A 124 -26.27 17.84 -7.42
C ARG A 124 -26.46 17.16 -6.08
N ALA A 125 -27.45 17.62 -5.33
CA ALA A 125 -27.83 16.98 -4.08
C ALA A 125 -28.50 15.64 -4.37
N CYS A 126 -28.04 14.57 -3.72
CA CYS A 126 -28.66 13.26 -3.78
C CYS A 126 -29.24 12.92 -2.40
N ARG A 127 -30.52 12.54 -2.37
CA ARG A 127 -31.26 12.16 -1.15
C ARG A 127 -31.62 10.68 -1.10
N ASP A 128 -31.10 9.89 -2.03
CA ASP A 128 -31.34 8.46 -2.05
C ASP A 128 -30.73 7.81 -0.80
N PRO A 129 -31.53 7.08 0.01
CA PRO A 129 -31.05 6.46 1.25
C PRO A 129 -30.02 5.34 1.02
N ALA A 130 -29.90 4.80 -0.20
CA ALA A 130 -28.92 3.77 -0.53
C ALA A 130 -27.53 4.35 -0.84
N LEU A 131 -27.42 5.64 -1.20
CA LEU A 131 -26.15 6.26 -1.59
C LEU A 131 -25.05 6.16 -0.51
N PRO A 132 -25.31 6.43 0.78
CA PRO A 132 -24.29 6.28 1.83
C PRO A 132 -23.67 4.88 1.90
N ASN A 133 -24.49 3.83 1.71
CA ASN A 133 -24.02 2.44 1.71
C ASN A 133 -23.17 2.15 0.46
N GLU A 134 -23.56 2.67 -0.71
CA GLU A 134 -22.79 2.48 -1.94
C GLU A 134 -21.43 3.20 -1.88
N LEU A 135 -21.40 4.43 -1.36
CA LEU A 135 -20.14 5.18 -1.19
C LEU A 135 -19.19 4.42 -0.26
N LEU A 136 -19.71 3.90 0.86
CA LEU A 136 -18.94 3.09 1.79
C LEU A 136 -18.42 1.81 1.11
N ALA A 137 -19.28 1.11 0.36
CA ALA A 137 -18.91 -0.12 -0.34
C ALA A 137 -17.81 0.13 -1.40
N VAL A 138 -17.86 1.26 -2.12
CA VAL A 138 -16.80 1.64 -3.07
C VAL A 138 -15.46 1.87 -2.37
N GLU A 139 -15.46 2.54 -1.22
CA GLU A 139 -14.25 2.76 -0.44
C GLU A 139 -13.68 1.44 0.10
N GLU A 140 -14.54 0.55 0.61
CA GLU A 140 -14.13 -0.77 1.11
C GLU A 140 -13.50 -1.65 0.03
N ARG A 141 -14.02 -1.60 -1.21
CA ARG A 141 -13.45 -2.32 -2.36
C ARG A 141 -12.03 -1.83 -2.71
N GLN A 142 -11.66 -0.62 -2.31
CA GLN A 142 -10.33 -0.05 -2.54
C GLN A 142 -9.34 -0.36 -1.41
N VAL A 143 -9.79 -0.96 -0.30
CA VAL A 143 -8.89 -1.36 0.79
C VAL A 143 -8.10 -2.59 0.37
N ILE A 144 -6.78 -2.44 0.33
CA ILE A 144 -5.86 -3.53 0.03
C ILE A 144 -5.64 -4.32 1.33
N ARG A 145 -6.12 -5.56 1.36
CA ARG A 145 -6.00 -6.48 2.51
C ARG A 145 -4.95 -7.57 2.33
N SER A 146 -4.35 -7.66 1.15
CA SER A 146 -3.41 -8.72 0.81
C SER A 146 -2.21 -8.14 0.08
N TYR A 147 -1.01 -8.59 0.47
CA TYR A 147 0.27 -8.15 -0.09
C TYR A 147 1.05 -9.33 -0.64
N LYS A 148 1.88 -9.04 -1.63
CA LYS A 148 2.80 -10.01 -2.23
C LYS A 148 4.19 -9.41 -2.31
N PHE A 149 5.18 -10.12 -1.80
CA PHE A 149 6.56 -9.64 -1.76
C PHE A 149 7.51 -10.66 -2.38
N GLY A 150 8.38 -10.20 -3.25
CA GLY A 150 9.44 -11.04 -3.81
C GLY A 150 10.53 -11.29 -2.78
N VAL A 151 11.09 -12.50 -2.74
CA VAL A 151 12.24 -12.82 -1.89
C VAL A 151 13.28 -13.52 -2.75
N THR A 152 14.47 -12.94 -2.84
CA THR A 152 15.61 -13.52 -3.55
C THR A 152 16.75 -13.84 -2.58
N TYR A 153 17.53 -14.85 -2.94
CA TYR A 153 18.75 -15.22 -2.23
C TYR A 153 19.94 -14.82 -3.09
N LEU A 154 20.82 -13.97 -2.54
CA LEU A 154 22.10 -13.61 -3.13
C LEU A 154 23.19 -14.40 -2.40
N ALA A 155 23.64 -15.49 -3.05
CA ALA A 155 24.65 -16.38 -2.49
C ALA A 155 26.05 -15.71 -2.50
N PRO A 156 27.01 -16.24 -1.73
CA PRO A 156 28.36 -15.68 -1.68
C PRO A 156 29.00 -15.54 -3.06
N GLY A 157 29.62 -14.39 -3.32
CA GLY A 157 30.29 -14.07 -4.58
C GLY A 157 29.36 -13.73 -5.77
N GLN A 158 28.04 -13.86 -5.64
CA GLN A 158 27.10 -13.46 -6.70
C GLN A 158 26.92 -11.94 -6.73
N THR A 159 26.70 -11.39 -7.93
CA THR A 159 26.62 -9.94 -8.14
C THR A 159 25.49 -9.50 -9.05
N THR A 160 24.76 -10.44 -9.66
CA THR A 160 23.73 -10.14 -10.68
C THR A 160 22.35 -10.69 -10.32
N GLU A 161 21.31 -10.08 -10.91
CA GLU A 161 19.91 -10.56 -10.81
C GLU A 161 19.75 -11.99 -11.32
N GLU A 162 20.43 -12.34 -12.41
CA GLU A 162 20.37 -13.65 -13.03
C GLU A 162 20.90 -14.76 -12.11
N GLU A 163 22.05 -14.53 -11.47
CA GLU A 163 22.63 -15.47 -10.50
C GLU A 163 21.70 -15.70 -9.31
N MET A 164 21.07 -14.64 -8.79
CA MET A 164 20.07 -14.77 -7.71
C MET A 164 18.88 -15.63 -8.11
N PHE A 165 18.38 -15.46 -9.33
CA PHE A 165 17.25 -16.25 -9.83
C PHE A 165 17.64 -17.68 -10.16
N ALA A 166 18.91 -18.00 -10.43
CA ALA A 166 19.37 -19.36 -10.67
C ALA A 166 19.48 -20.22 -9.39
N ASN A 167 19.48 -19.60 -8.20
CA ASN A 167 19.67 -20.32 -6.94
C ASN A 167 18.54 -21.31 -6.63
N LYS A 168 18.88 -22.54 -6.25
CA LYS A 168 17.93 -23.58 -5.84
C LYS A 168 17.82 -23.69 -4.32
N HIS A 169 16.67 -24.14 -3.81
CA HIS A 169 16.39 -24.14 -2.37
C HIS A 169 17.27 -25.11 -1.58
N GLU A 170 17.59 -26.26 -2.16
CA GLU A 170 18.49 -27.25 -1.58
C GLU A 170 19.88 -26.65 -1.27
N ASN A 171 20.34 -25.73 -2.12
CA ASN A 171 21.65 -25.09 -2.02
C ASN A 171 21.63 -23.80 -1.19
N ALA A 172 20.46 -23.34 -0.75
CA ALA A 172 20.35 -22.13 0.04
C ALA A 172 20.85 -22.34 1.48
N SER A 173 21.49 -21.31 2.04
CA SER A 173 22.13 -21.38 3.36
C SER A 173 21.13 -21.64 4.49
N PRO A 174 21.60 -22.18 5.63
CA PRO A 174 20.80 -22.24 6.85
C PRO A 174 20.32 -20.85 7.30
N ALA A 175 21.13 -19.81 7.11
CA ALA A 175 20.78 -18.43 7.47
C ALA A 175 19.59 -17.91 6.63
N PHE A 176 19.57 -18.19 5.33
CA PHE A 176 18.44 -17.86 4.46
C PHE A 176 17.18 -18.62 4.86
N LYS A 177 17.29 -19.93 5.11
CA LYS A 177 16.14 -20.75 5.57
C LYS A 177 15.59 -20.26 6.90
N GLN A 178 16.47 -19.84 7.83
CA GLN A 178 16.06 -19.21 9.09
C GLN A 178 15.35 -17.87 8.85
N PHE A 179 15.81 -17.07 7.88
CA PHE A 179 15.14 -15.83 7.50
C PHE A 179 13.75 -16.08 6.90
N LEU A 180 13.57 -17.13 6.09
CA LEU A 180 12.24 -17.51 5.61
C LEU A 180 11.27 -17.81 6.78
N ASN A 181 11.74 -18.53 7.81
CA ASN A 181 10.96 -18.77 9.03
C ASN A 181 10.68 -17.48 9.83
N PHE A 182 11.58 -16.50 9.78
CA PHE A 182 11.33 -15.18 10.36
C PHE A 182 10.22 -14.42 9.62
N LEU A 183 10.13 -14.56 8.28
CA LEU A 183 9.06 -13.92 7.50
C LEU A 183 7.68 -14.52 7.78
N GLY A 184 7.58 -15.85 7.79
CA GLY A 184 6.30 -16.53 7.94
C GLY A 184 6.42 -18.04 7.98
N GLU A 185 5.28 -18.69 7.82
CA GLU A 185 5.17 -20.15 7.80
C GLU A 185 5.41 -20.67 6.38
N THR A 186 6.14 -21.79 6.25
CA THR A 186 6.23 -22.51 4.98
C THR A 186 4.97 -23.35 4.79
N ILE A 187 4.22 -23.07 3.72
CA ILE A 187 2.92 -23.69 3.42
C ILE A 187 2.99 -24.56 2.17
N GLU A 188 2.13 -25.57 2.07
CA GLU A 188 1.88 -26.30 0.82
C GLU A 188 0.91 -25.51 -0.07
N LEU A 189 1.24 -25.37 -1.36
CA LEU A 189 0.41 -24.62 -2.32
C LEU A 189 -0.79 -25.42 -2.82
N ARG A 190 -0.68 -26.75 -2.88
CA ARG A 190 -1.76 -27.62 -3.34
C ARG A 190 -2.98 -27.43 -2.44
N ASN A 191 -4.13 -27.11 -3.06
CA ASN A 191 -5.39 -26.84 -2.36
C ASN A 191 -5.33 -25.66 -1.36
N TRP A 192 -4.35 -24.75 -1.49
CA TRP A 192 -4.28 -23.57 -0.64
C TRP A 192 -5.52 -22.68 -0.81
N LYS A 193 -6.18 -22.36 0.30
CA LYS A 193 -7.48 -21.65 0.30
C LYS A 193 -7.37 -20.16 0.61
N SER A 194 -6.23 -19.72 1.15
CA SER A 194 -6.02 -18.32 1.52
C SER A 194 -5.45 -17.53 0.33
N TYR A 195 -5.07 -16.27 0.54
CA TYR A 195 -4.49 -15.46 -0.53
C TYR A 195 -3.29 -16.16 -1.21
N ARG A 196 -3.35 -16.33 -2.54
CA ARG A 196 -2.37 -17.08 -3.33
C ARG A 196 -1.41 -16.23 -4.16
N ALA A 197 -1.62 -14.91 -4.22
CA ALA A 197 -0.80 -13.96 -4.98
C ALA A 197 -0.49 -14.31 -6.46
N GLY A 198 -1.30 -15.16 -7.10
CA GLY A 198 -1.07 -15.62 -8.47
C GLY A 198 -0.23 -16.90 -8.58
N LEU A 199 0.17 -17.50 -7.47
CA LEU A 199 0.73 -18.85 -7.43
C LEU A 199 -0.33 -19.90 -7.80
N ASP A 200 0.15 -21.02 -8.35
CA ASP A 200 -0.64 -22.18 -8.72
C ASP A 200 -0.98 -23.03 -7.50
N VAL A 201 -2.29 -23.19 -7.25
CA VAL A 201 -2.84 -23.97 -6.13
C VAL A 201 -3.60 -25.20 -6.60
N SER A 202 -3.65 -25.44 -7.92
CA SER A 202 -4.43 -26.52 -8.54
C SER A 202 -3.85 -27.91 -8.30
N GLY A 203 -2.56 -27.99 -7.91
CA GLY A 203 -1.81 -29.24 -7.78
C GLY A 203 -0.96 -29.59 -9.00
N SER A 204 -0.97 -28.77 -10.06
CA SER A 204 -0.04 -28.91 -11.19
C SER A 204 1.40 -28.47 -10.88
N ASN A 205 1.62 -27.83 -9.72
CA ASN A 205 2.93 -27.39 -9.23
C ASN A 205 3.69 -26.45 -10.19
N ASN A 206 2.97 -25.70 -11.04
CA ASN A 206 3.58 -24.81 -12.03
C ASN A 206 4.38 -23.66 -11.39
N THR A 207 4.10 -23.34 -10.13
CA THR A 207 4.80 -22.32 -9.35
C THR A 207 5.45 -22.91 -8.11
N GLY A 208 5.83 -24.19 -8.15
CA GLY A 208 6.41 -24.90 -7.03
C GLY A 208 5.36 -25.59 -6.16
N THR A 209 5.82 -26.31 -5.14
CA THR A 209 4.95 -27.07 -4.22
C THR A 209 4.69 -26.32 -2.92
N HIS A 210 5.59 -25.41 -2.53
CA HIS A 210 5.55 -24.68 -1.27
C HIS A 210 5.85 -23.21 -1.47
N SER A 211 5.43 -22.40 -0.52
CA SER A 211 5.76 -20.98 -0.43
C SER A 211 5.86 -20.55 1.03
N VAL A 212 6.22 -19.29 1.28
CA VAL A 212 6.15 -18.69 2.63
C VAL A 212 4.96 -17.75 2.69
N TYR A 213 4.20 -17.84 3.77
CA TYR A 213 2.97 -17.07 3.97
C TYR A 213 2.84 -16.62 5.42
N THR A 214 2.16 -15.49 5.64
CA THR A 214 1.73 -15.10 6.99
C THR A 214 0.43 -14.32 6.99
N LYS A 215 -0.35 -14.49 8.07
CA LYS A 215 -1.38 -13.53 8.48
C LYS A 215 -0.78 -12.59 9.52
N TRP A 216 -0.81 -11.30 9.22
CA TRP A 216 -0.19 -10.27 10.04
C TRP A 216 -1.15 -9.09 10.17
N GLN A 217 -1.60 -8.79 11.40
CA GLN A 217 -2.53 -7.69 11.70
C GLN A 217 -3.81 -7.68 10.84
N GLY A 218 -4.34 -8.86 10.52
CA GLY A 218 -5.53 -9.01 9.64
C GLY A 218 -5.24 -8.88 8.14
N TYR A 219 -3.98 -8.64 7.75
CA TYR A 219 -3.51 -8.70 6.38
C TYR A 219 -2.95 -10.08 6.04
N GLU A 220 -3.10 -10.48 4.79
CA GLU A 220 -2.48 -11.69 4.25
C GLU A 220 -1.24 -11.32 3.43
N VAL A 221 -0.10 -11.95 3.72
CA VAL A 221 1.15 -11.70 2.99
C VAL A 221 1.65 -13.02 2.41
N MET A 222 1.76 -13.07 1.09
CA MET A 222 2.36 -14.18 0.35
C MET A 222 3.75 -13.78 -0.16
N PHE A 223 4.74 -14.63 0.03
CA PHE A 223 6.10 -14.36 -0.42
C PHE A 223 6.42 -15.16 -1.68
N HIS A 224 6.79 -14.50 -2.77
CA HIS A 224 7.34 -15.18 -3.95
C HIS A 224 8.83 -15.46 -3.71
N VAL A 225 9.13 -16.62 -3.11
CA VAL A 225 10.50 -17.02 -2.77
C VAL A 225 11.18 -17.63 -3.99
N SER A 226 12.22 -16.97 -4.53
CA SER A 226 12.88 -17.37 -5.78
C SER A 226 13.31 -18.83 -5.76
N THR A 227 13.87 -19.30 -4.64
CA THR A 227 14.37 -20.65 -4.51
C THR A 227 13.26 -21.72 -4.47
N LEU A 228 12.04 -21.36 -4.03
CA LEU A 228 10.89 -22.27 -3.95
C LEU A 228 10.06 -22.31 -5.24
N LEU A 229 10.21 -21.30 -6.11
CA LEU A 229 9.67 -21.33 -7.46
C LEU A 229 10.45 -22.35 -8.32
N PRO A 230 9.85 -22.94 -9.37
CA PRO A 230 10.54 -23.92 -10.21
C PRO A 230 11.79 -23.34 -10.87
N HIS A 231 12.86 -24.13 -10.91
CA HIS A 231 14.09 -23.79 -11.62
C HIS A 231 14.07 -24.49 -12.99
N ASN A 232 14.29 -23.74 -14.06
CA ASN A 232 14.43 -24.31 -15.41
C ASN A 232 15.88 -24.22 -15.88
N PRO A 233 16.67 -25.32 -15.90
CA PRO A 233 18.08 -25.28 -16.31
C PRO A 233 18.31 -24.77 -17.73
N SER A 234 17.34 -24.92 -18.62
CA SER A 234 17.41 -24.47 -20.01
C SER A 234 17.12 -22.99 -20.18
N ASP A 235 16.56 -22.34 -19.15
CA ASP A 235 16.23 -20.93 -19.14
C ASP A 235 17.21 -20.17 -18.25
N ARG A 236 18.26 -19.65 -18.86
CA ARG A 236 19.29 -18.88 -18.16
C ARG A 236 18.71 -17.65 -17.42
N GLN A 237 17.65 -17.04 -17.94
CA GLN A 237 17.05 -15.84 -17.32
C GLN A 237 16.01 -16.17 -16.25
N GLN A 238 15.63 -17.45 -16.11
CA GLN A 238 14.60 -17.92 -15.17
C GLN A 238 13.33 -17.06 -15.24
N LEU A 239 12.80 -16.89 -16.46
CA LEU A 239 11.71 -15.99 -16.79
C LEU A 239 10.47 -16.21 -15.93
N GLU A 240 10.12 -17.45 -15.58
CA GLU A 240 8.97 -17.69 -14.70
C GLU A 240 9.20 -17.18 -13.28
N ARG A 241 10.41 -17.33 -12.73
CA ARG A 241 10.76 -16.74 -11.41
C ARG A 241 10.69 -15.22 -11.47
N LYS A 242 11.26 -14.66 -12.53
CA LYS A 242 11.25 -13.22 -12.81
C LYS A 242 9.84 -12.68 -13.08
N ARG A 243 8.95 -13.47 -13.68
CA ARG A 243 7.55 -13.11 -13.92
C ARG A 243 6.78 -12.91 -12.62
N HIS A 244 7.05 -13.71 -11.59
CA HIS A 244 6.43 -13.49 -10.28
C HIS A 244 7.11 -12.33 -9.55
N ILE A 245 8.41 -12.44 -9.26
CA ILE A 245 9.15 -11.50 -8.41
C ILE A 245 9.35 -10.14 -9.07
N GLY A 246 9.59 -10.12 -10.38
CA GLY A 246 9.68 -8.90 -11.16
C GLY A 246 8.34 -8.16 -11.28
N ASN A 247 7.20 -8.79 -10.96
CA ASN A 247 5.89 -8.12 -10.89
C ASN A 247 5.45 -7.79 -9.45
N ASP A 248 6.37 -7.91 -8.48
CA ASP A 248 6.13 -7.47 -7.11
C ASP A 248 6.65 -6.04 -6.94
N ILE A 249 5.97 -5.26 -6.11
CA ILE A 249 6.37 -3.88 -5.85
C ILE A 249 7.55 -3.84 -4.89
N VAL A 250 7.53 -4.71 -3.89
CA VAL A 250 8.58 -4.86 -2.89
C VAL A 250 9.33 -6.16 -3.13
N VAL A 251 10.66 -6.06 -3.20
CA VAL A 251 11.56 -7.21 -3.30
C VAL A 251 12.52 -7.19 -2.12
N ILE A 252 12.64 -8.34 -1.47
CA ILE A 252 13.57 -8.59 -0.39
C ILE A 252 14.76 -9.36 -0.97
N ILE A 253 15.97 -8.84 -0.79
CA ILE A 253 17.21 -9.51 -1.17
C ILE A 253 17.88 -9.97 0.11
N PHE A 254 17.90 -11.27 0.36
CA PHE A 254 18.72 -11.82 1.42
C PHE A 254 20.14 -12.00 0.91
N GLN A 255 21.06 -11.22 1.46
CA GLN A 255 22.45 -11.19 1.05
C GLN A 255 23.30 -11.92 2.08
N GLU A 256 23.89 -13.04 1.68
CA GLU A 256 24.61 -13.95 2.59
C GLU A 256 25.90 -13.32 3.13
N ASP A 257 26.68 -12.67 2.26
CA ASP A 257 27.97 -12.08 2.59
C ASP A 257 28.06 -10.60 2.15
N ALA A 258 29.20 -9.97 2.42
CA ALA A 258 29.41 -8.56 2.06
C ALA A 258 29.73 -8.34 0.56
N THR A 259 29.49 -9.32 -0.32
CA THR A 259 29.77 -9.19 -1.76
C THR A 259 29.07 -7.96 -2.34
N PRO A 260 29.79 -7.07 -3.03
CA PRO A 260 29.19 -5.89 -3.61
C PRO A 260 28.06 -6.22 -4.60
N PHE A 261 26.88 -5.66 -4.39
CA PHE A 261 25.72 -5.85 -5.28
C PHE A 261 25.24 -4.50 -5.81
N GLN A 262 25.00 -4.40 -7.11
CA GLN A 262 24.54 -3.16 -7.73
C GLN A 262 23.06 -3.26 -8.06
N LEU A 263 22.25 -2.31 -7.59
CA LEU A 263 20.82 -2.28 -7.90
C LEU A 263 20.53 -2.05 -9.39
N THR A 264 21.51 -1.59 -10.16
CA THR A 264 21.44 -1.47 -11.63
C THR A 264 21.17 -2.82 -12.32
N THR A 265 21.50 -3.94 -11.67
CA THR A 265 21.22 -5.28 -12.23
C THR A 265 19.74 -5.65 -12.11
N LEU A 266 18.97 -4.97 -11.26
CA LEU A 266 17.53 -5.20 -11.15
C LEU A 266 16.80 -4.52 -12.30
N THR A 267 16.21 -5.31 -13.17
CA THR A 267 15.68 -4.80 -14.45
C THR A 267 14.19 -4.51 -14.42
N SER A 268 13.47 -4.90 -13.36
CA SER A 268 12.02 -4.71 -13.28
C SER A 268 11.63 -3.23 -13.11
N HIS A 269 10.67 -2.81 -13.93
CA HIS A 269 9.98 -1.53 -13.74
C HIS A 269 9.01 -1.53 -12.56
N GLN A 270 8.50 -2.68 -12.12
CA GLN A 270 7.51 -2.76 -11.05
C GLN A 270 8.14 -2.77 -9.66
N ASN A 271 9.36 -3.26 -9.50
CA ASN A 271 10.06 -3.21 -8.21
C ASN A 271 10.34 -1.73 -7.84
N HIS A 272 9.65 -1.21 -6.83
CA HIS A 272 9.82 0.18 -6.35
C HIS A 272 10.49 0.23 -4.99
N ILE A 273 10.44 -0.85 -4.22
CA ILE A 273 11.08 -0.97 -2.91
C ILE A 273 11.99 -2.20 -2.94
N VAL A 274 13.25 -2.01 -2.55
CA VAL A 274 14.21 -3.10 -2.40
C VAL A 274 14.70 -3.09 -0.94
N ALA A 275 14.43 -4.18 -0.22
CA ALA A 275 14.90 -4.38 1.14
C ALA A 275 16.03 -5.42 1.14
N VAL A 276 17.25 -4.97 1.37
CA VAL A 276 18.40 -5.86 1.51
C VAL A 276 18.55 -6.25 2.97
N VAL A 277 18.58 -7.55 3.22
CA VAL A 277 18.69 -8.15 4.56
C VAL A 277 19.98 -8.97 4.62
N GLN A 278 20.84 -8.64 5.58
CA GLN A 278 22.09 -9.36 5.82
C GLN A 278 22.10 -9.97 7.21
N PRO A 279 22.60 -11.21 7.39
CA PRO A 279 22.94 -11.73 8.70
C PRO A 279 23.86 -10.76 9.46
N HIS A 280 23.54 -10.47 10.72
CA HIS A 280 24.39 -9.65 11.59
C HIS A 280 24.54 -10.30 12.95
N GLY A 281 25.76 -10.69 13.32
CA GLY A 281 26.01 -11.43 14.54
C GLY A 281 25.20 -12.74 14.63
N ALA A 282 25.00 -13.24 15.85
CA ALA A 282 24.32 -14.52 16.05
C ALA A 282 22.80 -14.45 15.78
N ASN A 283 22.12 -13.39 16.22
CA ASN A 283 20.65 -13.31 16.30
C ASN A 283 20.06 -11.99 15.78
N GLN A 284 20.73 -11.32 14.84
CA GLN A 284 20.24 -10.07 14.27
C GLN A 284 20.32 -10.09 12.74
N TYR A 285 19.66 -9.10 12.14
CA TYR A 285 19.74 -8.76 10.73
C TYR A 285 20.09 -7.28 10.57
N ARG A 286 20.96 -6.97 9.61
CA ARG A 286 21.20 -5.61 9.14
C ARG A 286 20.32 -5.35 7.93
N LEU A 287 19.65 -4.20 7.93
CA LEU A 287 18.73 -3.78 6.90
C LEU A 287 19.33 -2.63 6.08
N SER A 288 19.16 -2.68 4.77
CA SER A 288 19.34 -1.53 3.88
C SER A 288 18.11 -1.43 2.98
N LEU A 289 17.37 -0.34 3.01
CA LEU A 289 16.21 -0.13 2.13
C LEU A 289 16.53 0.89 1.05
N TYR A 290 16.03 0.60 -0.14
CA TYR A 290 16.13 1.44 -1.31
C TYR A 290 14.76 1.64 -1.94
N THR A 291 14.47 2.84 -2.39
CA THR A 291 13.20 3.20 -3.01
C THR A 291 13.43 3.80 -4.38
N LYS A 292 12.56 3.53 -5.35
CA LYS A 292 12.60 4.26 -6.62
C LYS A 292 12.35 5.76 -6.43
N ASN A 293 12.84 6.56 -7.36
CA ASN A 293 12.56 8.01 -7.35
C ASN A 293 11.05 8.27 -7.46
N GLY A 294 10.57 9.30 -6.76
CA GLY A 294 9.14 9.63 -6.67
C GLY A 294 8.35 8.84 -5.63
N VAL A 295 8.93 7.81 -4.99
CA VAL A 295 8.32 7.18 -3.80
C VAL A 295 8.54 8.09 -2.58
N PRO A 296 7.49 8.59 -1.91
CA PRO A 296 7.64 9.43 -0.72
C PRO A 296 8.23 8.66 0.47
N THR A 297 8.72 9.36 1.48
CA THR A 297 9.16 8.74 2.73
C THR A 297 8.00 8.09 3.47
N PHE A 298 8.30 7.05 4.24
CA PHE A 298 7.29 6.31 5.00
C PHE A 298 7.86 5.76 6.32
N THR A 299 6.97 5.70 7.30
CA THR A 299 7.22 5.18 8.65
C THR A 299 7.06 3.65 8.67
N PRO A 300 7.58 2.95 9.69
CA PRO A 300 8.45 3.45 10.76
C PRO A 300 9.83 3.77 10.19
N GLU A 301 10.54 4.75 10.74
CA GLU A 301 11.88 5.09 10.27
C GLU A 301 12.89 3.98 10.59
N LEU A 302 13.96 3.86 9.79
CA LEU A 302 15.01 2.89 10.09
C LEU A 302 15.87 3.39 11.25
N PRO A 303 16.17 2.57 12.27
CA PRO A 303 17.07 2.96 13.35
C PRO A 303 18.50 3.16 12.83
N GLU A 304 19.32 3.86 13.61
CA GLU A 304 20.77 3.96 13.38
C GLU A 304 21.54 3.35 14.56
N PRO A 305 22.28 2.24 14.37
CA PRO A 305 22.41 1.47 13.13
C PRO A 305 21.12 0.73 12.74
N ALA A 306 20.93 0.48 11.43
CA ALA A 306 19.76 -0.22 10.89
C ALA A 306 19.83 -1.74 11.13
N VAL A 307 19.80 -2.14 12.40
CA VAL A 307 19.90 -3.53 12.85
C VAL A 307 18.63 -3.88 13.62
N ILE A 308 18.06 -5.04 13.30
CA ILE A 308 16.87 -5.59 13.97
C ILE A 308 17.17 -6.98 14.54
N GLY A 309 16.46 -7.39 15.57
CA GLY A 309 16.52 -8.74 16.11
C GLY A 309 15.81 -9.77 15.22
N ARG A 310 15.76 -11.02 15.70
CA ARG A 310 14.96 -12.12 15.10
C ARG A 310 13.68 -12.43 15.87
N ASP A 311 13.32 -11.58 16.83
CA ASP A 311 12.12 -11.70 17.66
C ASP A 311 10.85 -11.20 16.94
N ALA A 312 9.70 -11.41 17.59
CA ALA A 312 8.39 -11.03 17.07
C ALA A 312 8.24 -9.50 16.89
N ILE A 313 8.89 -8.69 17.71
CA ILE A 313 8.84 -7.22 17.62
C ILE A 313 9.58 -6.76 16.36
N SER A 314 10.77 -7.32 16.14
CA SER A 314 11.60 -7.04 14.96
C SER A 314 10.92 -7.51 13.67
N ARG A 315 10.23 -8.66 13.73
CA ARG A 315 9.40 -9.19 12.64
C ARG A 315 8.23 -8.25 12.31
N ASP A 316 7.51 -7.79 13.34
CA ASP A 316 6.41 -6.85 13.19
C ASP A 316 6.87 -5.54 12.53
N PHE A 317 7.97 -4.96 13.03
CA PHE A 317 8.62 -3.79 12.43
C PHE A 317 8.96 -4.00 10.95
N PHE A 318 9.55 -5.16 10.62
CA PHE A 318 10.00 -5.44 9.25
C PHE A 318 8.82 -5.58 8.28
N LEU A 319 7.81 -6.41 8.61
CA LEU A 319 6.60 -6.55 7.79
C LEU A 319 5.89 -5.21 7.61
N HIS A 320 5.84 -4.44 8.69
CA HIS A 320 5.24 -3.13 8.65
C HIS A 320 5.96 -2.16 7.70
N LYS A 321 7.30 -2.17 7.73
CA LYS A 321 8.13 -1.38 6.82
C LYS A 321 7.90 -1.76 5.35
N LEU A 322 7.74 -3.05 5.03
CA LEU A 322 7.46 -3.53 3.67
C LEU A 322 6.09 -3.06 3.18
N VAL A 323 5.03 -3.26 3.99
CA VAL A 323 3.66 -2.85 3.66
C VAL A 323 3.56 -1.34 3.44
N ASN A 324 4.17 -0.53 4.32
CA ASN A 324 4.17 0.91 4.16
C ASN A 324 5.02 1.37 2.98
N GLY A 325 6.10 0.65 2.66
CA GLY A 325 6.88 0.89 1.45
C GLY A 325 6.05 0.68 0.18
N GLU A 326 5.29 -0.42 0.12
CA GLU A 326 4.36 -0.65 -0.99
C GLU A 326 3.30 0.45 -1.07
N ARG A 327 2.66 0.80 0.05
CA ARG A 327 1.65 1.87 0.09
C ARG A 327 2.20 3.22 -0.34
N ALA A 328 3.43 3.55 0.07
CA ALA A 328 4.11 4.77 -0.36
C ALA A 328 4.32 4.77 -1.88
N SER A 329 4.67 3.62 -2.46
CA SER A 329 4.87 3.49 -3.91
C SER A 329 3.62 3.86 -4.72
N TYR A 330 2.42 3.70 -4.18
CA TYR A 330 1.17 4.06 -4.88
C TYR A 330 1.08 5.54 -5.23
N LYS A 331 1.83 6.40 -4.52
CA LYS A 331 1.95 7.84 -4.78
C LYS A 331 3.02 8.16 -5.83
N SER A 332 3.76 7.17 -6.33
CA SER A 332 4.75 7.35 -7.38
C SER A 332 4.10 7.66 -8.73
N PRO A 333 4.80 8.33 -9.66
CA PRO A 333 4.31 8.62 -11.01
C PRO A 333 3.87 7.38 -11.79
N SER A 334 4.44 6.20 -11.50
CA SER A 334 4.14 4.95 -12.20
C SER A 334 2.80 4.32 -11.77
N PHE A 335 2.32 4.62 -10.56
CA PHE A 335 1.12 4.01 -9.99
C PHE A 335 -0.02 5.00 -9.76
N ALA A 336 0.27 6.24 -9.34
CA ALA A 336 -0.74 7.24 -9.00
C ALA A 336 -1.79 7.46 -10.11
N PRO A 337 -1.42 7.58 -11.41
CA PRO A 337 -2.40 7.72 -12.48
C PRO A 337 -3.33 6.50 -12.64
N LYS A 338 -2.82 5.29 -12.43
CA LYS A 338 -3.61 4.04 -12.56
C LYS A 338 -4.63 3.91 -11.43
N ILE A 339 -4.20 4.24 -10.20
CA ILE A 339 -5.07 4.26 -9.03
C ILE A 339 -6.12 5.36 -9.18
N SER A 340 -5.72 6.55 -9.63
CA SER A 340 -6.64 7.66 -9.88
C SER A 340 -7.70 7.32 -10.93
N ARG A 341 -7.31 6.66 -12.02
CA ARG A 341 -8.25 6.18 -13.05
C ARG A 341 -9.28 5.21 -12.48
N THR A 342 -8.83 4.23 -11.69
CA THR A 342 -9.72 3.23 -11.06
C THR A 342 -10.71 3.90 -10.12
N ARG A 343 -10.24 4.83 -9.27
CA ARG A 343 -11.11 5.66 -8.43
C ARG A 343 -12.11 6.46 -9.26
N GLY A 344 -11.67 7.05 -10.36
CA GLY A 344 -12.52 7.81 -11.27
C GLY A 344 -13.66 6.96 -11.83
N VAL A 345 -13.36 5.77 -12.34
CA VAL A 345 -14.40 4.85 -12.85
C VAL A 345 -15.42 4.52 -11.76
N LEU A 346 -14.96 4.13 -10.57
CA LEU A 346 -15.85 3.75 -9.47
C LEU A 346 -16.73 4.92 -9.00
N LEU A 347 -16.17 6.13 -8.87
CA LEU A 347 -16.95 7.33 -8.51
C LEU A 347 -17.92 7.72 -9.62
N TRP A 348 -17.53 7.59 -10.88
CA TRP A 348 -18.40 7.87 -12.02
C TRP A 348 -19.58 6.90 -12.09
N GLU A 349 -19.36 5.62 -11.83
CA GLU A 349 -20.42 4.61 -11.79
C GLU A 349 -21.46 4.93 -10.71
N VAL A 350 -21.01 5.28 -9.49
CA VAL A 350 -21.90 5.70 -8.41
C VAL A 350 -22.64 6.99 -8.81
N ALA A 351 -21.92 8.03 -9.21
CA ALA A 351 -22.55 9.30 -9.56
C ALA A 351 -23.58 9.13 -10.68
N SER A 352 -23.26 8.39 -11.74
CA SER A 352 -24.14 8.15 -12.88
C SER A 352 -25.36 7.28 -12.52
N LYS A 353 -25.26 6.42 -11.50
CA LYS A 353 -26.39 5.64 -11.00
C LYS A 353 -27.42 6.53 -10.30
N TYR A 354 -26.98 7.48 -9.48
CA TYR A 354 -27.83 8.28 -8.60
C TYR A 354 -28.19 9.69 -9.12
N LEU A 355 -27.66 10.07 -10.29
CA LEU A 355 -27.99 11.32 -10.99
C LEU A 355 -29.07 11.17 -12.08
N LYS A 356 -29.60 9.95 -12.28
CA LYS A 356 -30.62 9.65 -13.29
C LYS A 356 -31.99 10.21 -12.95
#